data_AF-A0A7U7WGP1-F1
#
_entry.id   AF-A0A7U7WGP1-F1
#
_cell.length_a   1.000
_cell.length_b   1.000
_cell.length_c   1.000
_cell.angle_alpha   90.00
_cell.angle_beta   90.00
_cell.angle_gamma   90.00
#
_symmetry.space_group_name_H-M   'P 1'
#
loop_
_entity.id
_entity.type
_entity.pdbx_description
1 polymer ?
#
loop_
_entity_poly.entity_id
_entity_poly.type
_entity_poly.pdbx_seq_one_letter_code
_entity_poly.pdbx_strand_id
1 'polypeptide(L)'
;STSASVTSIKGGNGNDKITIKDVAVNVAIDGGAGNDELVIKGSTADTLQPTLTNIEKVTVDGNTKDLTLSLKKAQSVTELSFKNIAKTVTESNGNVETVNILANNATDKAVTINDESLKTINFSDVDDKGASVAAKGKIVADKATELTINSNKVTAAADAVVQAANATKIDINAAKDTVGLTLGGVAKLTDLTVNNKGAFALTGANATDLDSVKNLSVNTEGAFSIATATSLKNLNNLSLNGVSADLNSVNVGTATLASLEANINVSGEFKLGTTTAKGDVDFNIENVGALTLGAITSSTGNASVIISSATGNVTLGAVSATQGNLTLNAGNTLGNITIGALAGDIVSVDLGGVLGTINSASGNKVEITSNEVTYVGSEISKNVVEITAAAGGTDLNAQVIGGAAADDALTIIGKGDTQTITASGDLSGGTLTLTLTDATKLSSL
;
A
#
# COMPACT_ATOMS: atom_id res chain seq x y z
N SER A 1 -11.69 47.54 15.94
CA SER A 1 -11.57 48.14 17.27
C SER A 1 -11.29 47.04 18.26
N THR A 2 -10.19 47.10 19.00
CA THR A 2 -9.97 46.21 20.16
C THR A 2 -10.93 46.68 21.25
N SER A 3 -12.03 45.96 21.46
CA SER A 3 -12.94 46.27 22.56
C SER A 3 -12.29 45.81 23.86
N ALA A 4 -11.55 46.70 24.52
CA ALA A 4 -10.97 46.46 25.85
C ALA A 4 -12.04 46.31 26.96
N SER A 5 -13.33 46.31 26.60
CA SER A 5 -14.46 46.33 27.54
C SER A 5 -15.38 45.12 27.45
N VAL A 6 -15.22 44.25 26.44
CA VAL A 6 -16.01 43.02 26.36
C VAL A 6 -15.36 41.98 27.28
N THR A 7 -16.08 41.59 28.33
CA THR A 7 -15.64 40.57 29.29
C THR A 7 -16.31 39.21 29.04
N SER A 8 -17.50 39.21 28.44
CA SER A 8 -18.20 38.01 28.04
C SER A 8 -18.98 38.17 26.73
N ILE A 9 -19.12 37.05 26.02
CA ILE A 9 -20.01 36.88 24.86
C ILE A 9 -20.86 35.65 25.16
N LYS A 10 -22.17 35.72 24.92
CA LYS A 10 -23.09 34.61 25.12
C LYS A 10 -23.97 34.45 23.88
N GLY A 11 -23.99 33.25 23.32
CA GLY A 11 -24.93 32.83 22.28
C GLY A 11 -26.29 32.44 22.85
N GLY A 12 -27.19 32.00 21.98
CA GLY A 12 -28.57 31.67 22.28
C GLY A 12 -28.82 30.17 22.27
N ASN A 13 -30.00 29.79 21.81
CA ASN A 13 -30.29 28.40 21.46
C ASN A 13 -30.15 28.25 19.94
N GLY A 14 -29.69 27.09 19.49
CA GLY A 14 -29.40 26.81 18.08
C GLY A 14 -27.91 26.69 17.84
N ASN A 15 -27.51 26.49 16.58
CA ASN A 15 -26.10 26.39 16.21
C ASN A 15 -25.56 27.79 15.91
N ASP A 16 -24.91 28.40 16.89
CA ASP A 16 -24.38 29.76 16.79
C ASP A 16 -22.95 29.78 16.23
N LYS A 17 -22.62 30.85 15.49
CA LYS A 17 -21.29 31.09 14.92
C LYS A 17 -20.75 32.45 15.34
N ILE A 18 -19.78 32.45 16.24
CA ILE A 18 -19.17 33.66 16.81
C ILE A 18 -17.84 33.91 16.10
N THR A 19 -17.66 35.07 15.46
CA THR A 19 -16.42 35.42 14.76
C THR A 19 -15.69 36.58 15.44
N ILE A 20 -14.41 36.38 15.75
CA ILE A 20 -13.54 37.37 16.38
C ILE A 20 -12.21 37.51 15.63
N LYS A 21 -11.69 38.74 15.55
CA LYS A 21 -10.40 39.03 14.90
C LYS A 21 -9.23 38.95 15.90
N ASP A 22 -9.45 39.52 17.08
CA ASP A 22 -8.48 39.57 18.16
C ASP A 22 -9.20 39.13 19.45
N VAL A 23 -8.83 37.96 20.00
CA VAL A 23 -9.38 37.52 21.28
C VAL A 23 -8.72 38.38 22.37
N ALA A 24 -9.47 39.31 22.97
CA ALA A 24 -8.95 40.03 24.13
C ALA A 24 -8.61 39.01 25.24
N VAL A 25 -7.50 39.24 25.95
CA VAL A 25 -7.07 38.37 27.04
C VAL A 25 -8.21 38.30 28.07
N ASN A 26 -8.67 37.08 28.39
CA ASN A 26 -9.73 36.79 29.37
C ASN A 26 -11.20 36.98 28.95
N VAL A 27 -11.54 37.06 27.65
CA VAL A 27 -12.97 36.98 27.26
C VAL A 27 -13.51 35.58 27.54
N ALA A 28 -14.65 35.50 28.24
CA ALA A 28 -15.44 34.28 28.39
C ALA A 28 -16.48 34.20 27.27
N ILE A 29 -16.48 33.11 26.51
CA ILE A 29 -17.42 32.88 25.42
C ILE A 29 -18.26 31.64 25.75
N ASP A 30 -19.56 31.82 25.83
CA ASP A 30 -20.55 30.77 26.03
C ASP A 30 -21.39 30.64 24.76
N GLY A 31 -21.37 29.48 24.08
CA GLY A 31 -22.18 29.28 22.86
C GLY A 31 -23.67 29.18 23.16
N GLY A 32 -24.05 28.65 24.33
CA GLY A 32 -25.43 28.39 24.67
C GLY A 32 -25.79 26.93 24.42
N ALA A 33 -26.94 26.66 23.78
CA ALA A 33 -27.39 25.29 23.54
C ALA A 33 -27.44 24.99 22.05
N GLY A 34 -26.65 24.03 21.58
CA GLY A 34 -26.57 23.64 20.17
C GLY A 34 -25.17 23.13 19.84
N ASN A 35 -24.85 23.12 18.55
CA ASN A 35 -23.49 22.88 18.08
C ASN A 35 -22.88 24.21 17.66
N ASP A 36 -22.07 24.79 18.55
CA ASP A 36 -21.61 26.17 18.44
C ASP A 36 -20.16 26.25 17.94
N GLU A 37 -19.87 27.29 17.14
CA GLU A 37 -18.56 27.52 16.52
C GLU A 37 -17.97 28.88 16.91
N LEU A 38 -16.72 28.87 17.36
CA LEU A 38 -15.88 30.07 17.45
C LEU A 38 -14.93 30.16 16.25
N VAL A 39 -14.93 31.28 15.52
CA VAL A 39 -13.97 31.59 14.46
C VAL A 39 -12.99 32.68 14.89
N ILE A 40 -11.70 32.39 14.84
CA ILE A 40 -10.60 33.31 15.11
C ILE A 40 -9.97 33.72 13.76
N LYS A 41 -10.16 34.97 13.35
CA LYS A 41 -9.72 35.49 12.05
C LYS A 41 -8.44 36.31 12.14
N GLY A 42 -7.37 35.86 11.47
CA GLY A 42 -6.15 36.63 11.27
C GLY A 42 -5.39 36.90 12.57
N SER A 43 -5.25 35.86 13.42
CA SER A 43 -4.60 36.00 14.72
C SER A 43 -3.17 36.52 14.60
N THR A 44 -2.84 37.52 15.41
CA THR A 44 -1.48 38.06 15.55
C THR A 44 -0.80 37.66 16.87
N ALA A 45 -1.47 36.84 17.68
CA ALA A 45 -1.01 36.41 19.00
C ALA A 45 -0.05 35.22 18.90
N ASP A 46 0.91 35.17 19.82
CA ASP A 46 1.81 34.01 19.96
C ASP A 46 1.08 32.86 20.71
N THR A 47 0.20 33.20 21.66
CA THR A 47 -0.63 32.25 22.41
C THR A 47 -2.04 32.79 22.59
N LEU A 48 -3.04 31.94 22.36
CA LEU A 48 -4.45 32.18 22.68
C LEU A 48 -4.93 31.12 23.67
N GLN A 49 -5.58 31.55 24.75
CA GLN A 49 -6.23 30.66 25.72
C GLN A 49 -7.64 31.19 26.06
N PRO A 50 -8.59 31.05 25.14
CA PRO A 50 -9.96 31.50 25.38
C PRO A 50 -10.61 30.69 26.50
N THR A 51 -11.53 31.30 27.25
CA THR A 51 -12.40 30.58 28.18
C THR A 51 -13.69 30.28 27.43
N LEU A 52 -13.88 29.02 27.04
CA LEU A 52 -15.00 28.57 26.22
C LEU A 52 -15.90 27.64 27.02
N THR A 53 -17.21 27.83 26.90
CA THR A 53 -18.24 26.96 27.47
C THR A 53 -19.30 26.74 26.41
N ASN A 54 -19.79 25.50 26.26
CA ASN A 54 -20.73 25.13 25.19
C ASN A 54 -20.27 25.63 23.82
N ILE A 55 -18.99 25.39 23.50
CA ILE A 55 -18.43 25.59 22.17
C ILE A 55 -17.79 24.27 21.79
N GLU A 56 -18.29 23.65 20.73
CA GLU A 56 -17.85 22.33 20.27
C GLU A 56 -16.77 22.47 19.19
N LYS A 57 -16.81 23.58 18.43
CA LYS A 57 -15.93 23.82 17.30
C LYS A 57 -15.15 25.12 17.41
N VAL A 58 -13.85 25.06 17.15
CA VAL A 58 -13.01 26.26 16.97
C VAL A 58 -12.35 26.26 15.59
N THR A 59 -12.50 27.36 14.86
CA THR A 59 -11.89 27.59 13.55
C THR A 59 -10.81 28.66 13.65
N VAL A 60 -9.59 28.34 13.24
CA VAL A 60 -8.52 29.31 13.01
C VAL A 60 -8.47 29.64 11.52
N ASP A 61 -8.82 30.88 11.18
CA ASP A 61 -8.84 31.42 9.82
C ASP A 61 -7.73 32.48 9.67
N GLY A 62 -6.52 31.99 9.43
CA GLY A 62 -5.32 32.78 9.26
C GLY A 62 -4.59 33.16 10.55
N ASN A 63 -3.27 33.21 10.44
CA ASN A 63 -2.34 33.63 11.49
C ASN A 63 -1.11 34.32 10.87
N THR A 64 -0.63 35.39 11.49
CA THR A 64 0.57 36.11 11.01
C THR A 64 1.84 35.72 11.76
N LYS A 65 1.70 35.01 12.88
CA LYS A 65 2.77 34.46 13.71
C LYS A 65 2.49 33.00 14.03
N ASP A 66 3.51 32.29 14.51
CA ASP A 66 3.30 30.97 15.10
C ASP A 66 2.34 31.11 16.29
N LEU A 67 1.31 30.26 16.32
CA LEU A 67 0.20 30.37 17.27
C LEU A 67 0.11 29.12 18.12
N THR A 68 0.12 29.27 19.45
CA THR A 68 -0.32 28.24 20.38
C THR A 68 -1.78 28.47 20.76
N LEU A 69 -2.67 27.55 20.39
CA LEU A 69 -4.06 27.53 20.84
C LEU A 69 -4.17 26.60 22.06
N SER A 70 -4.26 27.18 23.25
CA SER A 70 -4.46 26.44 24.51
C SER A 70 -5.94 26.27 24.80
N LEU A 71 -6.41 25.03 24.80
CA LEU A 71 -7.79 24.64 25.10
C LEU A 71 -8.00 24.27 26.58
N LYS A 72 -7.03 24.61 27.45
CA LYS A 72 -7.07 24.34 28.91
C LYS A 72 -8.35 24.83 29.60
N LYS A 73 -8.99 25.88 29.07
CA LYS A 73 -10.24 26.47 29.58
C LYS A 73 -11.41 26.30 28.59
N ALA A 74 -11.34 25.29 27.73
CA ALA A 74 -12.26 25.06 26.61
C ALA A 74 -12.53 23.55 26.41
N GLN A 75 -12.81 22.84 27.50
CA GLN A 75 -12.88 21.37 27.51
C GLN A 75 -14.02 20.77 26.65
N SER A 76 -15.02 21.57 26.25
CA SER A 76 -16.10 21.17 25.35
C SER A 76 -15.69 21.11 23.88
N VAL A 77 -14.55 21.71 23.52
CA VAL A 77 -14.08 21.76 22.13
C VAL A 77 -13.55 20.38 21.73
N THR A 78 -14.26 19.74 20.81
CA THR A 78 -13.89 18.44 20.24
C THR A 78 -13.54 18.53 18.75
N GLU A 79 -13.87 19.66 18.10
CA GLU A 79 -13.60 19.88 16.68
C GLU A 79 -12.73 21.13 16.46
N LEU A 80 -11.64 20.97 15.70
CA LEU A 80 -10.85 22.09 15.20
C LEU A 80 -10.95 22.21 13.69
N SER A 81 -10.86 23.43 13.19
CA SER A 81 -10.85 23.74 11.76
C SER A 81 -9.77 24.76 11.44
N PHE A 82 -9.06 24.57 10.33
CA PHE A 82 -7.91 25.39 9.95
C PHE A 82 -8.01 25.84 8.50
N LYS A 83 -7.96 27.15 8.30
CA LYS A 83 -8.09 27.81 7.01
C LYS A 83 -7.08 28.95 6.89
N ASN A 84 -6.55 29.18 5.69
CA ASN A 84 -5.62 30.28 5.40
C ASN A 84 -4.39 30.33 6.35
N ILE A 85 -3.97 29.19 6.91
CA ILE A 85 -2.85 29.12 7.85
C ILE A 85 -1.55 29.48 7.11
N ALA A 86 -0.85 30.50 7.60
CA ALA A 86 0.38 31.02 6.99
C ALA A 86 1.63 30.81 7.85
N LYS A 87 1.45 30.44 9.13
CA LYS A 87 2.49 30.11 10.11
C LYS A 87 2.09 28.88 10.91
N THR A 88 2.99 28.33 11.72
CA THR A 88 2.69 27.10 12.49
C THR A 88 1.55 27.36 13.48
N VAL A 89 0.66 26.39 13.65
CA VAL A 89 -0.33 26.39 14.73
C VAL A 89 -0.12 25.15 15.59
N THR A 90 -0.10 25.31 16.91
CA THR A 90 0.02 24.22 17.86
C THR A 90 -1.18 24.26 18.80
N GLU A 91 -1.98 23.21 18.79
CA GLU A 91 -2.98 22.96 19.82
C GLU A 91 -2.32 22.41 21.09
N SER A 92 -2.87 22.74 22.26
CA SER A 92 -2.49 22.13 23.53
C SER A 92 -3.65 22.07 24.53
N ASN A 93 -3.65 21.00 25.35
CA ASN A 93 -4.61 20.79 26.45
C ASN A 93 -6.08 20.71 26.00
N GLY A 94 -6.35 20.22 24.79
CA GLY A 94 -7.68 19.94 24.27
C GLY A 94 -8.21 18.55 24.63
N ASN A 95 -9.40 18.28 24.07
CA ASN A 95 -10.00 16.95 23.89
C ASN A 95 -10.45 16.82 22.42
N VAL A 96 -9.59 17.21 21.49
CA VAL A 96 -9.88 17.32 20.05
C VAL A 96 -9.96 15.92 19.45
N GLU A 97 -11.14 15.57 18.95
CA GLU A 97 -11.42 14.30 18.28
C GLU A 97 -11.35 14.42 16.76
N THR A 98 -11.69 15.60 16.23
CA THR A 98 -11.77 15.87 14.80
C THR A 98 -11.04 17.15 14.40
N VAL A 99 -10.28 17.08 13.32
CA VAL A 99 -9.60 18.22 12.70
C VAL A 99 -10.04 18.34 11.25
N ASN A 100 -10.39 19.55 10.83
CA ASN A 100 -10.71 19.87 9.45
C ASN A 100 -9.67 20.82 8.88
N ILE A 101 -9.07 20.41 7.77
CA ILE A 101 -8.19 21.22 6.94
C ILE A 101 -9.01 21.73 5.76
N LEU A 102 -9.17 23.05 5.73
CA LEU A 102 -9.83 23.77 4.65
C LEU A 102 -8.79 24.30 3.66
N ALA A 103 -9.22 25.11 2.70
CA ALA A 103 -8.34 25.63 1.65
C ALA A 103 -7.29 26.65 2.12
N ASN A 104 -6.26 26.80 1.27
CA ASN A 104 -5.21 27.83 1.31
C ASN A 104 -4.28 27.80 2.53
N ASN A 105 -4.12 26.67 3.20
CA ASN A 105 -3.06 26.55 4.20
C ASN A 105 -1.71 26.33 3.53
N ALA A 106 -0.67 26.92 4.10
CA ALA A 106 0.71 26.65 3.72
C ALA A 106 1.07 25.20 4.05
N THR A 107 1.54 24.45 3.07
CA THR A 107 1.92 23.04 3.22
C THR A 107 3.27 22.85 3.92
N ASP A 108 4.09 23.91 3.94
CA ASP A 108 5.38 23.98 4.63
C ASP A 108 5.25 24.47 6.09
N LYS A 109 4.03 24.68 6.58
CA LYS A 109 3.70 25.01 7.97
C LYS A 109 2.83 23.92 8.56
N ALA A 110 3.14 23.54 9.79
CA ALA A 110 2.41 22.48 10.47
C ALA A 110 1.25 23.06 11.27
N VAL A 111 0.15 22.31 11.30
CA VAL A 111 -0.81 22.34 12.38
C VAL A 111 -0.53 21.12 13.26
N THR A 112 -0.01 21.36 14.45
CA THR A 112 0.31 20.33 15.43
C THR A 112 -0.86 20.16 16.38
N ILE A 113 -1.35 18.93 16.52
CA ILE A 113 -2.42 18.55 17.43
C ILE A 113 -1.80 17.68 18.51
N ASN A 114 -1.75 18.20 19.73
CA ASN A 114 -1.11 17.55 20.85
C ASN A 114 -2.15 16.88 21.75
N ASP A 115 -2.98 16.04 21.12
CA ASP A 115 -4.11 15.37 21.73
C ASP A 115 -4.12 13.89 21.35
N GLU A 116 -4.24 13.02 22.34
CA GLU A 116 -4.32 11.56 22.18
C GLU A 116 -5.72 11.11 21.73
N SER A 117 -6.72 11.97 21.92
CA SER A 117 -8.13 11.75 21.57
C SER A 117 -8.41 11.94 20.08
N LEU A 118 -7.48 12.53 19.32
CA LEU A 118 -7.68 12.79 17.89
C LEU A 118 -7.89 11.47 17.14
N LYS A 119 -9.04 11.37 16.46
CA LYS A 119 -9.43 10.21 15.65
C LYS A 119 -9.60 10.54 14.18
N THR A 120 -10.00 11.77 13.84
CA THR A 120 -10.38 12.09 12.46
C THR A 120 -9.67 13.33 11.94
N ILE A 121 -9.12 13.23 10.73
CA ILE A 121 -8.59 14.36 9.96
C ILE A 121 -9.37 14.43 8.65
N ASN A 122 -10.00 15.56 8.37
CA ASN A 122 -10.76 15.82 7.15
C ASN A 122 -10.03 16.87 6.30
N PHE A 123 -9.66 16.51 5.08
CA PHE A 123 -9.27 17.46 4.04
C PHE A 123 -10.52 17.84 3.24
N SER A 124 -11.12 18.99 3.57
CA SER A 124 -12.43 19.44 3.09
C SER A 124 -12.34 20.16 1.75
N ASP A 125 -13.29 19.90 0.87
CA ASP A 125 -13.38 20.48 -0.46
C ASP A 125 -14.19 21.79 -0.51
N VAL A 126 -14.56 22.37 0.63
CA VAL A 126 -15.49 23.51 0.68
C VAL A 126 -14.85 24.73 1.35
N ASP A 127 -14.93 25.90 0.71
CA ASP A 127 -14.54 27.17 1.33
C ASP A 127 -15.67 27.75 2.22
N ASP A 128 -15.43 28.90 2.85
CA ASP A 128 -16.44 29.57 3.69
C ASP A 128 -17.64 30.12 2.92
N LYS A 129 -17.60 30.08 1.58
CA LYS A 129 -18.64 30.53 0.67
C LYS A 129 -19.38 29.37 0.01
N GLY A 130 -19.03 28.13 0.37
CA GLY A 130 -19.64 26.93 -0.20
C GLY A 130 -19.06 26.52 -1.57
N ALA A 131 -17.99 27.16 -2.04
CA ALA A 131 -17.37 26.83 -3.31
C ALA A 131 -16.42 25.62 -3.17
N SER A 132 -16.37 24.78 -4.22
CA SER A 132 -15.46 23.64 -4.26
C SER A 132 -14.02 24.11 -4.46
N VAL A 133 -13.16 23.86 -3.48
CA VAL A 133 -11.74 24.22 -3.45
C VAL A 133 -10.91 23.03 -2.98
N ALA A 134 -9.68 22.89 -3.45
CA ALA A 134 -8.81 21.81 -2.99
C ALA A 134 -8.25 22.13 -1.59
N ALA A 135 -8.32 21.16 -0.69
CA ALA A 135 -7.69 21.26 0.62
C ALA A 135 -6.17 21.23 0.48
N LYS A 136 -5.49 22.01 1.32
CA LYS A 136 -4.03 21.97 1.45
C LYS A 136 -3.66 22.11 2.91
N GLY A 137 -2.65 21.41 3.40
CA GLY A 137 -2.11 21.54 4.75
C GLY A 137 -1.26 20.37 5.21
N LYS A 138 -0.46 20.63 6.25
CA LYS A 138 0.32 19.63 6.98
C LYS A 138 -0.20 19.50 8.41
N ILE A 139 -0.60 18.30 8.81
CA ILE A 139 -0.97 17.95 10.19
C ILE A 139 0.16 17.16 10.85
N VAL A 140 0.46 17.48 12.11
CA VAL A 140 1.28 16.66 13.00
C VAL A 140 0.39 16.18 14.13
N ALA A 141 0.10 14.89 14.15
CA ALA A 141 -0.81 14.20 15.06
C ALA A 141 -0.07 13.08 15.82
N ASP A 142 1.13 13.38 16.30
CA ASP A 142 2.03 12.37 16.88
C ASP A 142 1.48 11.68 18.12
N LYS A 143 0.46 12.24 18.76
CA LYS A 143 -0.20 11.65 19.94
C LYS A 143 -1.34 10.70 19.59
N ALA A 144 -1.90 10.79 18.40
CA ALA A 144 -2.96 9.90 17.97
C ALA A 144 -2.43 8.47 17.75
N THR A 145 -3.16 7.49 18.24
CA THR A 145 -2.85 6.05 18.07
C THR A 145 -3.61 5.42 16.90
N GLU A 146 -4.77 5.98 16.56
CA GLU A 146 -5.63 5.52 15.47
C GLU A 146 -6.20 6.74 14.76
N LEU A 147 -6.13 6.76 13.42
CA LEU A 147 -6.63 7.88 12.63
C LEU A 147 -7.49 7.40 11.47
N THR A 148 -8.58 8.11 11.22
CA THR A 148 -9.29 8.13 9.94
C THR A 148 -8.96 9.43 9.23
N ILE A 149 -8.49 9.34 7.98
CA ILE A 149 -8.17 10.48 7.13
C ILE A 149 -9.15 10.50 5.97
N ASN A 150 -10.07 11.45 5.99
CA ASN A 150 -11.00 11.66 4.89
C ASN A 150 -10.47 12.78 3.99
N SER A 151 -10.47 12.57 2.68
CA SER A 151 -9.99 13.56 1.73
C SER A 151 -10.95 13.71 0.57
N ASN A 152 -11.67 14.83 0.54
CA ASN A 152 -12.70 15.10 -0.46
C ASN A 152 -12.11 15.63 -1.78
N LYS A 153 -11.07 16.47 -1.71
CA LYS A 153 -10.44 17.05 -2.89
C LYS A 153 -9.03 17.55 -2.58
N VAL A 154 -8.04 16.97 -3.24
CA VAL A 154 -6.62 17.32 -3.10
C VAL A 154 -5.95 17.20 -4.47
N THR A 155 -5.25 18.25 -4.91
CA THR A 155 -4.69 18.34 -6.26
C THR A 155 -3.32 17.67 -6.43
N ALA A 156 -2.60 17.45 -5.34
CA ALA A 156 -1.30 16.76 -5.33
C ALA A 156 -1.06 16.10 -3.97
N ALA A 157 -0.35 14.97 -3.91
CA ALA A 157 -0.09 14.29 -2.64
C ALA A 157 0.61 15.18 -1.59
N ALA A 158 1.49 16.10 -2.03
CA ALA A 158 2.17 17.04 -1.14
C ALA A 158 1.26 18.17 -0.61
N ASP A 159 0.07 18.33 -1.17
CA ASP A 159 -0.92 19.27 -0.65
C ASP A 159 -1.57 18.75 0.64
N ALA A 160 -1.62 17.44 0.87
CA ALA A 160 -2.20 16.85 2.07
C ALA A 160 -1.18 15.98 2.77
N VAL A 161 -0.61 16.48 3.87
CA VAL A 161 0.47 15.81 4.61
C VAL A 161 -0.01 15.50 6.02
N VAL A 162 0.17 14.26 6.48
CA VAL A 162 -0.12 13.83 7.85
C VAL A 162 1.10 13.15 8.45
N GLN A 163 1.53 13.62 9.62
CA GLN A 163 2.53 12.97 10.45
C GLN A 163 1.86 12.38 11.68
N ALA A 164 2.16 11.12 12.01
CA ALA A 164 1.51 10.42 13.10
C ALA A 164 2.45 9.38 13.74
N ALA A 165 3.42 9.85 14.53
CA ALA A 165 4.47 9.00 15.10
C ALA A 165 4.00 7.82 15.95
N ASN A 166 2.85 7.96 16.63
CA ASN A 166 2.31 6.91 17.48
C ASN A 166 1.12 6.15 16.88
N ALA A 167 0.70 6.48 15.65
CA ALA A 167 -0.40 5.78 15.02
C ALA A 167 0.00 4.33 14.72
N THR A 168 -0.81 3.38 15.19
CA THR A 168 -0.70 1.96 14.85
C THR A 168 -1.68 1.59 13.75
N LYS A 169 -2.78 2.35 13.60
CA LYS A 169 -3.79 2.16 12.57
C LYS A 169 -4.14 3.48 11.88
N ILE A 170 -4.17 3.46 10.55
CA ILE A 170 -4.65 4.57 9.73
C ILE A 170 -5.59 4.03 8.67
N ASP A 171 -6.79 4.61 8.59
CA ASP A 171 -7.73 4.39 7.48
C ASP A 171 -7.82 5.65 6.62
N ILE A 172 -7.62 5.54 5.32
CA ILE A 172 -7.69 6.64 4.36
C ILE A 172 -8.94 6.46 3.49
N ASN A 173 -9.78 7.49 3.41
CA ASN A 173 -10.93 7.55 2.53
C ASN A 173 -10.75 8.72 1.54
N ALA A 174 -10.29 8.41 0.34
CA ALA A 174 -10.04 9.37 -0.73
C ALA A 174 -11.22 9.40 -1.72
N ALA A 175 -11.86 10.55 -1.84
CA ALA A 175 -12.87 10.80 -2.86
C ALA A 175 -12.25 10.86 -4.27
N LYS A 176 -13.12 10.97 -5.28
CA LYS A 176 -12.73 10.90 -6.70
C LYS A 176 -11.72 11.97 -7.12
N ASP A 177 -11.83 13.15 -6.52
CA ASP A 177 -11.00 14.32 -6.86
C ASP A 177 -9.75 14.45 -5.96
N THR A 178 -9.42 13.40 -5.21
CA THR A 178 -8.22 13.33 -4.36
C THR A 178 -7.13 12.56 -5.09
N VAL A 179 -6.12 13.29 -5.59
CA VAL A 179 -4.99 12.72 -6.35
C VAL A 179 -4.00 11.96 -5.45
N GLY A 180 -3.91 12.30 -4.18
CA GLY A 180 -2.99 11.63 -3.26
C GLY A 180 -2.95 12.21 -1.85
N LEU A 181 -2.14 11.59 -1.00
CA LEU A 181 -1.85 11.99 0.38
C LEU A 181 -0.40 11.62 0.71
N THR A 182 0.27 12.43 1.51
CA THR A 182 1.59 12.10 2.08
C THR A 182 1.47 11.68 3.54
N LEU A 183 1.97 10.49 3.88
CA LEU A 183 2.19 10.05 5.26
C LEU A 183 3.68 10.20 5.63
N GLY A 184 3.95 10.78 6.79
CA GLY A 184 5.32 10.94 7.30
C GLY A 184 5.46 10.49 8.75
N GLY A 185 6.64 10.00 9.11
CA GLY A 185 6.96 9.67 10.51
C GLY A 185 6.09 8.57 11.13
N VAL A 186 5.44 7.72 10.33
CA VAL A 186 4.48 6.68 10.79
C VAL A 186 5.17 5.39 11.28
N ALA A 187 6.23 5.52 12.06
CA ALA A 187 7.13 4.41 12.43
C ALA A 187 6.46 3.26 13.21
N LYS A 188 5.25 3.45 13.75
CA LYS A 188 4.47 2.43 14.47
C LYS A 188 3.26 1.90 13.70
N LEU A 189 3.00 2.40 12.51
CA LEU A 189 1.83 2.03 11.71
C LEU A 189 1.92 0.57 11.29
N THR A 190 1.04 -0.28 11.81
CA THR A 190 0.96 -1.70 11.45
C THR A 190 -0.18 -1.97 10.48
N ASP A 191 -1.28 -1.24 10.63
CA ASP A 191 -2.52 -1.46 9.90
C ASP A 191 -2.87 -0.23 9.07
N LEU A 192 -2.83 -0.38 7.75
CA LEU A 192 -3.13 0.69 6.81
C LEU A 192 -4.24 0.24 5.85
N THR A 193 -5.35 0.97 5.87
CA THR A 193 -6.44 0.79 4.92
C THR A 193 -6.50 1.99 3.98
N VAL A 194 -6.67 1.75 2.68
CA VAL A 194 -6.89 2.81 1.68
C VAL A 194 -8.14 2.50 0.87
N ASN A 195 -9.12 3.40 0.93
CA ASN A 195 -10.30 3.38 0.08
C ASN A 195 -10.22 4.58 -0.86
N ASN A 196 -10.05 4.37 -2.17
CA ASN A 196 -9.96 5.48 -3.13
C ASN A 196 -10.97 5.33 -4.27
N LYS A 197 -11.71 6.42 -4.53
CA LYS A 197 -12.72 6.47 -5.60
C LYS A 197 -12.17 6.91 -6.97
N GLY A 198 -11.05 7.61 -6.98
CA GLY A 198 -10.35 8.10 -8.17
C GLY A 198 -8.91 7.61 -8.21
N ALA A 199 -8.11 8.07 -9.17
CA ALA A 199 -6.68 7.76 -9.17
C ALA A 199 -6.01 8.38 -7.92
N PHE A 200 -5.31 7.57 -7.14
CA PHE A 200 -4.76 7.96 -5.84
C PHE A 200 -3.33 7.45 -5.65
N ALA A 201 -2.41 8.38 -5.36
CA ALA A 201 -1.05 8.08 -4.96
C ALA A 201 -0.86 8.28 -3.45
N LEU A 202 -0.61 7.18 -2.74
CA LEU A 202 -0.11 7.23 -1.38
C LEU A 202 1.39 7.52 -1.41
N THR A 203 1.81 8.61 -0.78
CA THR A 203 3.21 9.03 -0.77
C THR A 203 3.80 8.85 0.63
N GLY A 204 4.94 8.18 0.76
CA GLY A 204 5.76 8.29 1.97
C GLY A 204 6.53 9.62 1.95
N ALA A 205 6.66 10.33 3.06
CA ALA A 205 7.50 11.52 3.10
C ALA A 205 8.99 11.17 2.86
N ASN A 206 9.39 9.95 3.26
CA ASN A 206 10.67 9.33 2.97
C ASN A 206 10.49 7.92 2.36
N ALA A 207 11.56 7.40 1.76
CA ALA A 207 11.57 6.10 1.08
C ALA A 207 11.19 4.90 1.99
N THR A 208 11.36 5.03 3.29
CA THR A 208 11.16 3.97 4.29
C THR A 208 9.98 4.20 5.21
N ASP A 209 9.19 5.28 5.02
CA ASP A 209 8.15 5.65 5.99
C ASP A 209 7.06 4.58 6.14
N LEU A 210 6.85 3.73 5.13
CA LEU A 210 5.84 2.67 5.15
C LEU A 210 6.41 1.30 5.55
N ASP A 211 7.69 1.19 5.94
CA ASP A 211 8.32 -0.09 6.29
C ASP A 211 7.72 -0.75 7.53
N SER A 212 7.06 0.01 8.40
CA SER A 212 6.38 -0.48 9.61
C SER A 212 5.10 -1.24 9.31
N VAL A 213 4.48 -1.00 8.16
CA VAL A 213 3.17 -1.56 7.78
C VAL A 213 3.27 -3.09 7.69
N LYS A 214 2.35 -3.76 8.38
CA LYS A 214 2.21 -5.23 8.36
C LYS A 214 1.00 -5.67 7.57
N ASN A 215 -0.08 -4.91 7.61
CA ASN A 215 -1.32 -5.17 6.92
C ASN A 215 -1.65 -3.97 6.04
N LEU A 216 -1.65 -4.17 4.73
CA LEU A 216 -2.10 -3.19 3.75
C LEU A 216 -3.36 -3.72 3.07
N SER A 217 -4.48 -3.03 3.29
CA SER A 217 -5.74 -3.30 2.58
C SER A 217 -6.11 -2.12 1.70
N VAL A 218 -6.36 -2.36 0.42
CA VAL A 218 -6.76 -1.33 -0.53
C VAL A 218 -8.03 -1.74 -1.25
N ASN A 219 -9.03 -0.87 -1.22
CA ASN A 219 -10.23 -0.96 -2.03
C ASN A 219 -10.27 0.23 -3.00
N THR A 220 -10.12 -0.05 -4.28
CA THR A 220 -9.77 0.95 -5.29
C THR A 220 -10.80 0.97 -6.42
N GLU A 221 -11.67 1.98 -6.46
CA GLU A 221 -12.54 2.22 -7.63
C GLU A 221 -11.79 2.98 -8.74
N GLY A 222 -10.62 3.55 -8.43
CA GLY A 222 -9.67 4.12 -9.38
C GLY A 222 -8.34 3.39 -9.38
N ALA A 223 -7.29 3.98 -9.97
CA ALA A 223 -5.94 3.42 -9.88
C ALA A 223 -5.31 3.76 -8.52
N PHE A 224 -4.69 2.78 -7.86
CA PHE A 224 -3.88 2.97 -6.67
C PHE A 224 -2.39 2.88 -7.00
N SER A 225 -1.57 3.71 -6.36
CA SER A 225 -0.11 3.58 -6.42
C SER A 225 0.54 4.03 -5.13
N ILE A 226 1.76 3.54 -4.86
CA ILE A 226 2.64 4.08 -3.82
C ILE A 226 3.77 4.86 -4.49
N ALA A 227 3.98 6.10 -4.05
CA ALA A 227 5.05 6.98 -4.50
C ALA A 227 6.04 7.31 -3.37
N THR A 228 7.28 7.64 -3.75
CA THR A 228 8.43 7.93 -2.87
C THR A 228 8.88 6.78 -1.97
N ALA A 229 7.96 6.14 -1.23
CA ALA A 229 8.23 4.92 -0.50
C ALA A 229 8.61 3.80 -1.49
N THR A 230 9.76 3.19 -1.25
CA THR A 230 10.33 2.15 -2.13
C THR A 230 10.27 0.76 -1.50
N SER A 231 9.77 0.66 -0.26
CA SER A 231 9.67 -0.62 0.43
C SER A 231 8.52 -0.70 1.43
N LEU A 232 8.09 -1.93 1.67
CA LEU A 232 7.18 -2.37 2.73
C LEU A 232 7.83 -3.57 3.44
N LYS A 233 8.91 -3.32 4.18
CA LYS A 233 9.78 -4.39 4.73
C LYS A 233 9.09 -5.38 5.67
N ASN A 234 8.04 -4.95 6.36
CA ASN A 234 7.36 -5.76 7.37
C ASN A 234 5.96 -6.23 6.93
N LEU A 235 5.61 -6.08 5.65
CA LEU A 235 4.28 -6.43 5.15
C LEU A 235 4.07 -7.95 5.22
N ASN A 236 3.13 -8.38 6.04
CA ASN A 236 2.70 -9.77 6.16
C ASN A 236 1.45 -10.05 5.32
N ASN A 237 0.56 -9.07 5.20
CA ASN A 237 -0.71 -9.23 4.49
C ASN A 237 -0.92 -8.07 3.52
N LEU A 238 -1.09 -8.40 2.24
CA LEU A 238 -1.51 -7.49 1.20
C LEU A 238 -2.89 -7.90 0.70
N SER A 239 -3.87 -7.00 0.77
CA SER A 239 -5.18 -7.20 0.15
C SER A 239 -5.47 -6.07 -0.82
N LEU A 240 -5.70 -6.40 -2.09
CA LEU A 240 -6.03 -5.41 -3.13
C LEU A 240 -7.32 -5.82 -3.81
N ASN A 241 -8.33 -4.95 -3.76
CA ASN A 241 -9.62 -5.14 -4.42
C ASN A 241 -9.97 -3.95 -5.30
N GLY A 242 -10.46 -4.19 -6.53
CA GLY A 242 -11.06 -3.14 -7.37
C GLY A 242 -10.48 -2.99 -8.78
N VAL A 243 -9.99 -1.81 -9.15
CA VAL A 243 -9.59 -1.48 -10.54
C VAL A 243 -8.15 -1.85 -10.83
N SER A 244 -7.15 -1.14 -10.32
CA SER A 244 -5.75 -1.41 -10.64
C SER A 244 -4.81 -0.90 -9.56
N ALA A 245 -3.64 -1.50 -9.44
CA ALA A 245 -2.63 -1.09 -8.48
C ALA A 245 -1.21 -1.17 -9.08
N ASP A 246 -0.47 -0.06 -9.03
CA ASP A 246 0.94 0.01 -9.44
C ASP A 246 1.85 0.22 -8.22
N LEU A 247 2.51 -0.87 -7.82
CA LEU A 247 3.53 -0.90 -6.78
C LEU A 247 4.87 -1.41 -7.34
N ASN A 248 5.14 -1.21 -8.63
CA ASN A 248 6.34 -1.76 -9.30
C ASN A 248 7.66 -1.27 -8.66
N SER A 249 7.67 -0.05 -8.13
CA SER A 249 8.83 0.55 -7.45
C SER A 249 8.95 0.16 -5.97
N VAL A 250 8.07 -0.72 -5.47
CA VAL A 250 7.98 -1.10 -4.06
C VAL A 250 8.46 -2.53 -3.87
N ASN A 251 9.53 -2.69 -3.09
CA ASN A 251 10.02 -3.99 -2.64
C ASN A 251 9.31 -4.41 -1.35
N VAL A 252 8.84 -5.65 -1.30
CA VAL A 252 8.12 -6.22 -0.15
C VAL A 252 9.03 -7.15 0.62
N GLY A 253 9.00 -7.01 1.94
CA GLY A 253 9.68 -7.94 2.83
C GLY A 253 11.20 -7.80 2.85
N THR A 254 11.82 -8.71 3.59
CA THR A 254 13.26 -8.89 3.73
C THR A 254 13.53 -10.36 4.06
N ALA A 255 14.79 -10.80 4.04
CA ALA A 255 15.16 -12.17 4.48
C ALA A 255 14.82 -12.49 5.96
N THR A 256 14.28 -11.53 6.71
CA THR A 256 13.80 -11.70 8.09
C THR A 256 12.28 -11.67 8.23
N LEU A 257 11.52 -11.33 7.18
CA LEU A 257 10.06 -11.32 7.22
C LEU A 257 9.53 -12.74 7.46
N ALA A 258 8.61 -12.91 8.41
CA ALA A 258 8.12 -14.25 8.78
C ALA A 258 7.42 -14.96 7.62
N SER A 259 6.47 -14.28 6.96
CA SER A 259 5.78 -14.73 5.76
C SER A 259 5.07 -13.55 5.10
N LEU A 260 4.68 -13.72 3.84
CA LEU A 260 3.78 -12.83 3.11
C LEU A 260 2.60 -13.63 2.56
N GLU A 261 1.41 -13.09 2.74
CA GLU A 261 0.17 -13.53 2.09
C GLU A 261 -0.42 -12.35 1.31
N ALA A 262 -0.59 -12.50 0.00
CA ALA A 262 -1.07 -11.47 -0.91
C ALA A 262 -2.34 -11.92 -1.64
N ASN A 263 -3.47 -11.34 -1.29
CA ASN A 263 -4.79 -11.63 -1.86
C ASN A 263 -5.21 -10.51 -2.80
N ILE A 264 -5.27 -10.81 -4.10
CA ILE A 264 -5.44 -9.82 -5.17
C ILE A 264 -6.69 -10.13 -6.00
N ASN A 265 -7.58 -9.16 -6.10
CA ASN A 265 -8.74 -9.18 -6.99
C ASN A 265 -8.91 -7.80 -7.63
N VAL A 266 -8.24 -7.59 -8.76
CA VAL A 266 -8.31 -6.33 -9.51
C VAL A 266 -8.73 -6.59 -10.95
N SER A 267 -9.50 -5.70 -11.55
CA SER A 267 -10.00 -5.87 -12.93
C SER A 267 -8.99 -5.42 -14.00
N GLY A 268 -8.07 -4.54 -13.63
CA GLY A 268 -7.01 -3.97 -14.45
C GLY A 268 -5.63 -4.50 -14.04
N GLU A 269 -4.61 -3.66 -14.21
CA GLU A 269 -3.22 -4.09 -13.99
C GLU A 269 -2.86 -4.14 -12.50
N PHE A 270 -2.12 -5.18 -12.11
CA PHE A 270 -1.41 -5.25 -10.84
C PHE A 270 0.09 -5.35 -11.09
N LYS A 271 0.85 -4.43 -10.49
CA LYS A 271 2.32 -4.48 -10.47
C LYS A 271 2.86 -4.47 -9.06
N LEU A 272 3.90 -5.26 -8.80
CA LEU A 272 4.65 -5.26 -7.54
C LEU A 272 6.13 -5.52 -7.82
N GLY A 273 7.01 -4.84 -7.07
CA GLY A 273 8.46 -5.05 -7.13
C GLY A 273 8.90 -6.40 -6.56
N THR A 274 10.15 -6.49 -6.11
CA THR A 274 10.69 -7.75 -5.56
C THR A 274 10.07 -8.08 -4.22
N THR A 275 9.83 -9.36 -3.97
CA THR A 275 9.31 -9.87 -2.70
C THR A 275 10.32 -10.84 -2.07
N THR A 276 10.63 -10.65 -0.80
CA THR A 276 11.53 -11.55 -0.06
C THR A 276 10.99 -11.84 1.34
N ALA A 277 10.92 -13.11 1.71
CA ALA A 277 10.62 -13.53 3.07
C ALA A 277 11.55 -14.64 3.56
N LYS A 278 11.61 -14.79 4.88
CA LYS A 278 12.22 -15.95 5.52
C LYS A 278 11.32 -17.18 5.33
N GLY A 279 10.06 -17.11 5.75
CA GLY A 279 9.09 -18.19 5.58
C GLY A 279 8.30 -18.03 4.29
N ASP A 280 7.04 -18.48 4.32
CA ASP A 280 6.20 -18.63 3.13
C ASP A 280 5.92 -17.30 2.42
N VAL A 281 5.82 -17.37 1.09
CA VAL A 281 5.37 -16.26 0.24
C VAL A 281 4.26 -16.78 -0.66
N ASP A 282 3.04 -16.32 -0.41
CA ASP A 282 1.83 -16.77 -1.09
C ASP A 282 1.16 -15.60 -1.83
N PHE A 283 0.99 -15.74 -3.14
CA PHE A 283 0.21 -14.84 -3.98
C PHE A 283 -1.03 -15.56 -4.47
N ASN A 284 -2.19 -15.16 -3.94
CA ASN A 284 -3.50 -15.63 -4.32
C ASN A 284 -4.19 -14.56 -5.18
N ILE A 285 -4.16 -14.74 -6.49
CA ILE A 285 -4.68 -13.78 -7.48
C ILE A 285 -5.98 -14.36 -8.06
N GLU A 286 -7.11 -13.85 -7.60
CA GLU A 286 -8.43 -14.32 -8.04
C GLU A 286 -8.75 -13.83 -9.46
N ASN A 287 -8.53 -12.54 -9.70
CA ASN A 287 -8.71 -11.92 -11.00
C ASN A 287 -7.70 -10.80 -11.20
N VAL A 288 -7.16 -10.70 -12.42
CA VAL A 288 -6.28 -9.62 -12.85
C VAL A 288 -6.46 -9.29 -14.34
N GLY A 289 -6.38 -8.01 -14.68
CA GLY A 289 -6.28 -7.55 -16.07
C GLY A 289 -4.92 -7.90 -16.68
N ALA A 290 -3.83 -7.44 -16.07
CA ALA A 290 -2.47 -7.85 -16.40
C ALA A 290 -1.62 -7.88 -15.13
N LEU A 291 -0.63 -8.77 -15.07
CA LEU A 291 0.20 -8.99 -13.88
C LEU A 291 1.67 -8.72 -14.17
N THR A 292 2.33 -7.99 -13.29
CA THR A 292 3.80 -7.90 -13.24
C THR A 292 4.27 -8.05 -11.81
N LEU A 293 4.91 -9.17 -11.49
CA LEU A 293 5.59 -9.36 -10.21
C LEU A 293 7.10 -9.37 -10.43
N GLY A 294 7.85 -8.69 -9.56
CA GLY A 294 9.30 -8.79 -9.50
C GLY A 294 9.76 -10.20 -9.06
N ALA A 295 11.05 -10.33 -8.72
CA ALA A 295 11.56 -11.58 -8.18
C ALA A 295 10.90 -11.90 -6.83
N ILE A 296 10.57 -13.18 -6.61
CA ILE A 296 9.96 -13.71 -5.39
C ILE A 296 10.95 -14.68 -4.74
N THR A 297 11.23 -14.51 -3.46
CA THR A 297 12.15 -15.39 -2.73
C THR A 297 11.63 -15.72 -1.34
N SER A 298 11.43 -17.01 -1.09
CA SER A 298 11.33 -17.58 0.24
C SER A 298 12.66 -18.26 0.60
N SER A 299 13.19 -17.97 1.78
CA SER A 299 14.49 -18.51 2.22
C SER A 299 14.37 -19.89 2.87
N THR A 300 13.28 -20.14 3.60
CA THR A 300 13.05 -21.35 4.41
C THR A 300 11.65 -21.94 4.25
N GLY A 301 10.68 -21.16 3.77
CA GLY A 301 9.32 -21.62 3.50
C GLY A 301 9.07 -21.92 2.03
N ASN A 302 7.81 -22.02 1.65
CA ASN A 302 7.35 -22.22 0.28
C ASN A 302 7.20 -20.89 -0.47
N ALA A 303 7.14 -20.97 -1.81
CA ALA A 303 6.75 -19.86 -2.67
C ALA A 303 5.58 -20.31 -3.55
N SER A 304 4.42 -19.68 -3.41
CA SER A 304 3.21 -20.00 -4.15
C SER A 304 2.73 -18.80 -4.95
N VAL A 305 2.43 -18.99 -6.23
CA VAL A 305 1.78 -18.00 -7.08
C VAL A 305 0.62 -18.69 -7.79
N ILE A 306 -0.60 -18.37 -7.37
CA ILE A 306 -1.84 -18.94 -7.90
C ILE A 306 -2.63 -17.83 -8.59
N ILE A 307 -2.76 -17.95 -9.91
CA ILE A 307 -3.47 -17.01 -10.78
C ILE A 307 -4.73 -17.71 -11.30
N SER A 308 -5.84 -17.47 -10.62
CA SER A 308 -7.13 -18.08 -10.94
C SER A 308 -7.72 -17.53 -12.24
N SER A 309 -7.42 -16.29 -12.60
CA SER A 309 -7.84 -15.65 -13.87
C SER A 309 -6.94 -14.46 -14.19
N ALA A 310 -6.37 -14.45 -15.40
CA ALA A 310 -5.67 -13.29 -15.96
C ALA A 310 -6.14 -13.05 -17.41
N THR A 311 -6.70 -11.87 -17.68
CA THR A 311 -7.25 -11.56 -19.02
C THR A 311 -6.19 -11.05 -20.01
N GLY A 312 -5.05 -10.58 -19.51
CA GLY A 312 -3.94 -10.04 -20.26
C GLY A 312 -2.62 -10.72 -19.89
N ASN A 313 -1.50 -10.04 -20.14
CA ASN A 313 -0.17 -10.63 -19.98
C ASN A 313 0.17 -10.83 -18.49
N VAL A 314 0.92 -11.90 -18.21
CA VAL A 314 1.53 -12.21 -16.92
C VAL A 314 3.04 -12.16 -17.07
N THR A 315 3.69 -11.35 -16.26
CA THR A 315 5.15 -11.29 -16.12
C THR A 315 5.54 -11.59 -14.68
N LEU A 316 6.35 -12.60 -14.48
CA LEU A 316 6.91 -12.98 -13.18
C LEU A 316 8.44 -12.91 -13.28
N GLY A 317 9.07 -12.28 -12.29
CA GLY A 317 10.51 -12.43 -12.07
C GLY A 317 10.89 -13.86 -11.73
N ALA A 318 12.15 -14.06 -11.32
CA ALA A 318 12.56 -15.35 -10.76
C ALA A 318 11.74 -15.67 -9.50
N VAL A 319 11.31 -16.93 -9.34
CA VAL A 319 10.58 -17.40 -8.15
C VAL A 319 11.40 -18.50 -7.50
N SER A 320 11.77 -18.33 -6.24
CA SER A 320 12.67 -19.25 -5.54
C SER A 320 12.17 -19.56 -4.13
N ALA A 321 12.00 -20.85 -3.83
CA ALA A 321 11.83 -21.38 -2.48
C ALA A 321 13.11 -22.12 -2.08
N THR A 322 14.09 -21.40 -1.54
CA THR A 322 15.49 -21.88 -1.42
C THR A 322 15.62 -23.20 -0.66
N GLN A 323 14.75 -23.44 0.32
CA GLN A 323 14.71 -24.68 1.12
C GLN A 323 13.29 -25.24 1.24
N GLY A 324 12.38 -24.80 0.37
CA GLY A 324 10.98 -25.19 0.40
C GLY A 324 10.46 -25.49 -1.00
N ASN A 325 9.15 -25.60 -1.13
CA ASN A 325 8.51 -25.97 -2.39
C ASN A 325 8.04 -24.73 -3.14
N LEU A 326 8.03 -24.85 -4.46
CA LEU A 326 7.48 -23.85 -5.36
C LEU A 326 6.19 -24.38 -5.99
N THR A 327 5.13 -23.57 -5.96
CA THR A 327 3.92 -23.80 -6.74
C THR A 327 3.63 -22.59 -7.61
N LEU A 328 3.50 -22.81 -8.91
CA LEU A 328 3.02 -21.81 -9.87
C LEU A 328 1.81 -22.39 -10.60
N ASN A 329 0.65 -21.80 -10.40
CA ASN A 329 -0.52 -22.07 -11.22
C ASN A 329 -0.89 -20.79 -11.96
N ALA A 330 -0.76 -20.82 -13.29
CA ALA A 330 -1.20 -19.74 -14.18
C ALA A 330 -2.04 -20.27 -15.35
N GLY A 331 -2.64 -21.46 -15.17
CA GLY A 331 -3.38 -22.18 -16.21
C GLY A 331 -4.57 -21.41 -16.78
N ASN A 332 -5.10 -20.39 -16.10
CA ASN A 332 -6.24 -19.60 -16.58
C ASN A 332 -5.84 -18.23 -17.16
N THR A 333 -4.63 -18.13 -17.72
CA THR A 333 -4.13 -16.89 -18.34
C THR A 333 -4.46 -16.83 -19.82
N LEU A 334 -5.17 -15.78 -20.25
CA LEU A 334 -5.52 -15.57 -21.66
C LEU A 334 -4.39 -14.89 -22.46
N GLY A 335 -3.56 -14.08 -21.80
CA GLY A 335 -2.45 -13.37 -22.43
C GLY A 335 -1.14 -14.15 -22.49
N ASN A 336 -0.07 -13.47 -22.89
CA ASN A 336 1.28 -14.04 -22.88
C ASN A 336 1.79 -14.22 -21.45
N ILE A 337 2.61 -15.25 -21.25
CA ILE A 337 3.29 -15.50 -19.99
C ILE A 337 4.80 -15.33 -20.18
N THR A 338 5.41 -14.52 -19.33
CA THR A 338 6.87 -14.42 -19.17
C THR A 338 7.25 -14.75 -17.74
N ILE A 339 8.07 -15.78 -17.54
CA ILE A 339 8.47 -16.27 -16.22
C ILE A 339 9.99 -16.34 -16.16
N GLY A 340 10.58 -15.79 -15.09
CA GLY A 340 12.00 -15.96 -14.78
C GLY A 340 12.34 -17.37 -14.32
N ALA A 341 13.58 -17.58 -13.87
CA ALA A 341 13.99 -18.88 -13.36
C ALA A 341 13.17 -19.31 -12.12
N LEU A 342 12.82 -20.58 -12.06
CA LEU A 342 12.07 -21.22 -10.97
C LEU A 342 13.01 -22.11 -10.17
N ALA A 343 12.94 -22.05 -8.84
CA ALA A 343 13.75 -22.90 -7.97
C ALA A 343 13.00 -23.34 -6.71
N GLY A 344 13.18 -24.60 -6.31
CA GLY A 344 12.59 -25.18 -5.11
C GLY A 344 13.05 -26.62 -4.90
N ASP A 345 12.81 -27.17 -3.71
CA ASP A 345 13.04 -28.59 -3.43
C ASP A 345 12.12 -29.46 -4.32
N ILE A 346 10.84 -29.12 -4.30
CA ILE A 346 9.82 -29.57 -5.27
C ILE A 346 9.30 -28.34 -6.03
N VAL A 347 9.18 -28.45 -7.36
CA VAL A 347 8.62 -27.43 -8.23
C VAL A 347 7.39 -27.97 -8.95
N SER A 348 6.22 -27.39 -8.68
CA SER A 348 4.96 -27.66 -9.39
C SER A 348 4.55 -26.47 -10.23
N VAL A 349 4.36 -26.68 -11.54
CA VAL A 349 4.00 -25.66 -12.51
C VAL A 349 2.80 -26.14 -13.32
N ASP A 350 1.74 -25.34 -13.34
CA ASP A 350 0.56 -25.56 -14.16
C ASP A 350 0.27 -24.34 -15.05
N LEU A 351 0.46 -24.53 -16.35
CA LEU A 351 0.21 -23.59 -17.44
C LEU A 351 -0.79 -24.17 -18.45
N GLY A 352 -1.54 -25.21 -18.09
CA GLY A 352 -2.34 -26.04 -19.00
C GLY A 352 -3.28 -25.28 -19.93
N GLY A 353 -4.00 -24.28 -19.40
CA GLY A 353 -4.97 -23.48 -20.15
C GLY A 353 -4.44 -22.13 -20.67
N VAL A 354 -3.13 -21.89 -20.62
CA VAL A 354 -2.55 -20.63 -21.09
C VAL A 354 -2.77 -20.48 -22.59
N LEU A 355 -3.39 -19.37 -23.01
CA LEU A 355 -3.70 -19.16 -24.43
C LEU A 355 -2.64 -18.37 -25.21
N GLY A 356 -1.89 -17.51 -24.51
CA GLY A 356 -0.81 -16.75 -25.11
C GLY A 356 0.50 -17.53 -25.16
N THR A 357 1.52 -16.90 -25.75
CA THR A 357 2.86 -17.49 -25.82
C THR A 357 3.52 -17.57 -24.45
N ILE A 358 4.30 -18.63 -24.20
CA ILE A 358 5.10 -18.82 -22.98
C ILE A 358 6.55 -18.48 -23.34
N ASN A 359 7.14 -17.51 -22.63
CA ASN A 359 8.54 -17.10 -22.77
C ASN A 359 8.94 -16.81 -24.23
N SER A 360 8.21 -15.91 -24.88
CA SER A 360 8.19 -15.69 -26.34
C SER A 360 9.48 -15.16 -26.99
N ALA A 361 10.50 -14.78 -26.22
CA ALA A 361 11.77 -14.36 -26.80
C ALA A 361 12.52 -15.59 -27.36
N SER A 362 13.13 -15.46 -28.53
CA SER A 362 13.85 -16.57 -29.19
C SER A 362 14.89 -17.19 -28.25
N GLY A 363 14.71 -18.47 -27.90
CA GLY A 363 15.61 -19.20 -27.01
C GLY A 363 15.29 -19.06 -25.52
N ASN A 364 14.27 -18.28 -25.14
CA ASN A 364 13.76 -18.32 -23.78
C ASN A 364 12.96 -19.61 -23.57
N LYS A 365 13.21 -20.21 -22.41
CA LYS A 365 12.66 -21.46 -21.92
C LYS A 365 12.14 -21.23 -20.52
N VAL A 366 11.27 -22.09 -20.02
CA VAL A 366 10.96 -22.14 -18.59
C VAL A 366 12.13 -22.85 -17.92
N GLU A 367 12.95 -22.09 -17.19
CA GLU A 367 14.12 -22.61 -16.47
C GLU A 367 13.72 -23.03 -15.06
N ILE A 368 13.97 -24.30 -14.72
CA ILE A 368 13.62 -24.89 -13.43
C ILE A 368 14.87 -25.51 -12.81
N THR A 369 15.16 -25.20 -11.55
CA THR A 369 16.17 -25.87 -10.73
C THR A 369 15.50 -26.58 -9.56
N SER A 370 15.48 -27.92 -9.58
CA SER A 370 14.82 -28.73 -8.57
C SER A 370 15.25 -30.20 -8.67
N ASN A 371 14.95 -30.98 -7.64
CA ASN A 371 15.12 -32.44 -7.67
C ASN A 371 13.80 -33.15 -8.00
N GLU A 372 12.65 -32.49 -7.85
CA GLU A 372 11.34 -33.03 -8.18
C GLU A 372 10.49 -31.98 -8.89
N VAL A 373 10.08 -32.27 -10.13
CA VAL A 373 9.32 -31.35 -10.97
C VAL A 373 8.05 -31.99 -11.48
N THR A 374 6.94 -31.27 -11.33
CA THR A 374 5.72 -31.50 -12.11
C THR A 374 5.48 -30.27 -12.97
N TYR A 375 5.42 -30.45 -14.28
CA TYR A 375 5.14 -29.38 -15.24
C TYR A 375 3.98 -29.77 -16.14
N VAL A 376 2.94 -28.95 -16.16
CA VAL A 376 1.83 -29.01 -17.11
C VAL A 376 1.93 -27.80 -18.03
N GLY A 377 2.29 -28.05 -19.29
CA GLY A 377 2.41 -27.04 -20.32
C GLY A 377 1.08 -26.69 -20.97
N SER A 378 1.06 -25.57 -21.71
CA SER A 378 -0.12 -25.17 -22.48
C SER A 378 -0.44 -26.20 -23.56
N GLU A 379 -1.72 -26.53 -23.73
CA GLU A 379 -2.17 -27.42 -24.82
C GLU A 379 -1.97 -26.79 -26.20
N ILE A 380 -1.97 -25.45 -26.29
CA ILE A 380 -1.99 -24.73 -27.58
C ILE A 380 -0.70 -23.97 -27.88
N SER A 381 0.04 -23.56 -26.86
CA SER A 381 1.28 -22.80 -27.01
C SER A 381 2.49 -23.72 -26.93
N LYS A 382 3.53 -23.38 -27.70
CA LYS A 382 4.83 -24.05 -27.64
C LYS A 382 5.37 -24.05 -26.20
N ASN A 383 5.79 -25.22 -25.74
CA ASN A 383 6.44 -25.42 -24.44
C ASN A 383 7.93 -25.69 -24.65
N VAL A 384 8.78 -24.80 -24.14
CA VAL A 384 10.24 -25.03 -24.07
C VAL A 384 10.64 -25.00 -22.61
N VAL A 385 11.05 -26.14 -22.06
CA VAL A 385 11.33 -26.31 -20.63
C VAL A 385 12.73 -26.85 -20.44
N GLU A 386 13.47 -26.30 -19.48
CA GLU A 386 14.75 -26.82 -19.03
C GLU A 386 14.71 -27.07 -17.53
N ILE A 387 15.00 -28.32 -17.15
CA ILE A 387 15.04 -28.75 -15.76
C ILE A 387 16.46 -29.13 -15.40
N THR A 388 17.04 -28.47 -14.41
CA THR A 388 18.37 -28.74 -13.88
C THR A 388 18.26 -29.32 -12.47
N ALA A 389 18.99 -30.41 -12.20
CA ALA A 389 19.10 -30.98 -10.86
C ALA A 389 19.62 -29.94 -9.86
N ALA A 390 18.99 -29.85 -8.70
CA ALA A 390 19.44 -28.95 -7.64
C ALA A 390 20.75 -29.45 -7.02
N ALA A 391 21.61 -28.53 -6.57
CA ALA A 391 22.88 -28.88 -5.96
C ALA A 391 22.68 -29.68 -4.67
N GLY A 392 23.43 -30.78 -4.51
CA GLY A 392 23.33 -31.67 -3.36
C GLY A 392 22.20 -32.71 -3.44
N GLY A 393 21.34 -32.66 -4.46
CA GLY A 393 20.35 -33.69 -4.75
C GLY A 393 20.97 -34.94 -5.38
N THR A 394 20.46 -36.11 -4.99
CA THR A 394 20.88 -37.41 -5.55
C THR A 394 19.99 -37.86 -6.70
N ASP A 395 18.74 -37.41 -6.73
CA ASP A 395 17.73 -37.90 -7.67
C ASP A 395 17.07 -36.70 -8.35
N LEU A 396 16.81 -36.83 -9.65
CA LEU A 396 16.03 -35.86 -10.41
C LEU A 396 14.82 -36.57 -11.00
N ASN A 397 13.63 -36.29 -10.45
CA ASN A 397 12.36 -36.80 -10.96
C ASN A 397 11.59 -35.69 -11.66
N ALA A 398 11.31 -35.84 -12.95
CA ALA A 398 10.56 -34.89 -13.75
C ALA A 398 9.33 -35.57 -14.39
N GLN A 399 8.16 -35.06 -14.06
CA GLN A 399 6.92 -35.34 -14.78
C GLN A 399 6.56 -34.12 -15.62
N VAL A 400 6.52 -34.28 -16.94
CA VAL A 400 6.26 -33.20 -17.89
C VAL A 400 5.15 -33.59 -18.84
N ILE A 401 4.05 -32.85 -18.79
CA ILE A 401 2.96 -32.92 -19.74
C ILE A 401 3.11 -31.70 -20.64
N GLY A 402 3.55 -31.91 -21.87
CA GLY A 402 3.62 -30.90 -22.91
C GLY A 402 2.24 -30.60 -23.52
N GLY A 403 2.24 -29.76 -24.54
CA GLY A 403 1.07 -29.43 -25.34
C GLY A 403 0.95 -30.30 -26.57
N ALA A 404 0.05 -29.94 -27.49
CA ALA A 404 -0.11 -30.62 -28.78
C ALA A 404 0.85 -30.09 -29.87
N ALA A 405 1.75 -29.16 -29.51
CA ALA A 405 2.63 -28.50 -30.47
C ALA A 405 3.86 -29.37 -30.80
N ALA A 406 4.09 -29.61 -32.08
CA ALA A 406 5.19 -30.47 -32.55
C ALA A 406 6.60 -29.92 -32.27
N ASP A 407 6.70 -28.66 -31.85
CA ASP A 407 7.94 -27.97 -31.53
C ASP A 407 8.17 -27.78 -30.03
N ASP A 408 7.43 -28.53 -29.20
CA ASP A 408 7.69 -28.68 -27.79
C ASP A 408 9.09 -29.27 -27.54
N ALA A 409 9.74 -28.82 -26.48
CA ALA A 409 11.09 -29.23 -26.12
C ALA A 409 11.27 -29.30 -24.61
N LEU A 410 11.77 -30.44 -24.16
CA LEU A 410 12.20 -30.66 -22.78
C LEU A 410 13.71 -30.94 -22.75
N THR A 411 14.45 -30.15 -21.99
CA THR A 411 15.85 -30.39 -21.66
C THR A 411 15.95 -30.79 -20.19
N ILE A 412 16.60 -31.92 -19.91
CA ILE A 412 16.90 -32.36 -18.54
C ILE A 412 18.41 -32.31 -18.35
N ILE A 413 18.86 -31.66 -17.28
CA ILE A 413 20.27 -31.48 -16.94
C ILE A 413 20.58 -32.17 -15.61
N GLY A 414 21.23 -33.32 -15.67
CA GLY A 414 21.85 -33.95 -14.51
C GLY A 414 23.14 -33.20 -14.14
N LYS A 415 23.37 -32.94 -12.84
CA LYS A 415 24.51 -32.14 -12.39
C LYS A 415 25.19 -32.67 -11.13
N GLY A 416 26.52 -32.72 -11.15
CA GLY A 416 27.34 -33.04 -9.98
C GLY A 416 27.04 -34.43 -9.39
N ASP A 417 26.33 -34.43 -8.27
CA ASP A 417 26.05 -35.64 -7.48
C ASP A 417 24.79 -36.40 -7.90
N THR A 418 24.08 -35.96 -8.95
CA THR A 418 22.94 -36.70 -9.51
C THR A 418 23.31 -38.16 -9.80
N GLN A 419 22.60 -39.08 -9.16
CA GLN A 419 22.74 -40.53 -9.26
C GLN A 419 21.64 -41.14 -10.13
N THR A 420 20.42 -40.62 -10.02
CA THR A 420 19.28 -41.08 -10.82
C THR A 420 18.57 -39.93 -11.50
N ILE A 421 18.09 -40.17 -12.71
CA ILE A 421 17.20 -39.28 -13.44
C ILE A 421 15.99 -40.10 -13.84
N THR A 422 14.79 -39.57 -13.64
CA THR A 422 13.55 -40.15 -14.14
C THR A 422 12.77 -39.06 -14.86
N ALA A 423 12.40 -39.33 -16.11
CA ALA A 423 11.59 -38.43 -16.92
C ALA A 423 10.34 -39.17 -17.40
N SER A 424 9.17 -38.62 -17.13
CA SER A 424 7.88 -39.21 -17.51
C SER A 424 6.91 -38.16 -18.03
N GLY A 425 5.86 -38.60 -18.72
CA GLY A 425 4.81 -37.75 -19.27
C GLY A 425 4.69 -37.86 -20.79
N ASP A 426 4.04 -36.88 -21.42
CA ASP A 426 3.74 -36.84 -22.85
C ASP A 426 4.17 -35.50 -23.43
N LEU A 427 4.99 -35.52 -24.48
CA LEU A 427 5.45 -34.33 -25.21
C LEU A 427 4.75 -34.18 -26.57
N SER A 428 3.74 -35.00 -26.87
CA SER A 428 2.95 -35.00 -28.12
C SER A 428 3.76 -34.91 -29.42
N GLY A 429 4.94 -35.53 -29.46
CA GLY A 429 5.84 -35.51 -30.62
C GLY A 429 6.95 -34.44 -30.58
N GLY A 430 7.05 -33.68 -29.49
CA GLY A 430 8.17 -32.79 -29.18
C GLY A 430 9.49 -33.52 -28.90
N THR A 431 10.54 -32.74 -28.62
CA THR A 431 11.89 -33.23 -28.42
C THR A 431 12.25 -33.37 -26.93
N LEU A 432 12.89 -34.48 -26.58
CA LEU A 432 13.53 -34.67 -25.28
C LEU A 432 15.05 -34.66 -25.46
N THR A 433 15.73 -33.79 -24.72
CA THR A 433 17.19 -33.70 -24.67
C THR A 433 17.68 -33.99 -23.25
N LEU A 434 18.64 -34.90 -23.11
CA LEU A 434 19.35 -35.14 -21.87
C LEU A 434 20.76 -34.56 -21.95
N THR A 435 21.12 -33.72 -20.98
CA THR A 435 22.46 -33.17 -20.81
C THR A 435 23.02 -33.61 -19.46
N LEU A 436 24.27 -34.03 -19.43
CA LEU A 436 24.98 -34.40 -18.20
C LEU A 436 26.15 -33.43 -18.01
N THR A 437 26.07 -32.57 -17.00
CA THR A 437 27.08 -31.55 -16.70
C THR A 437 27.75 -31.90 -15.38
N ASP A 438 29.00 -32.35 -15.43
CA ASP A 438 29.75 -32.80 -14.25
C ASP A 438 29.07 -33.93 -13.44
N ALA A 439 28.12 -34.65 -14.03
CA ALA A 439 27.40 -35.76 -13.39
C ALA A 439 28.29 -37.02 -13.33
N THR A 440 29.09 -37.15 -12.28
CA THR A 440 30.08 -38.24 -12.14
C THR A 440 29.53 -39.49 -11.44
N LYS A 441 28.34 -39.40 -10.83
CA LYS A 441 27.73 -40.46 -10.02
C LYS A 441 26.48 -41.08 -10.64
N LEU A 442 26.12 -40.69 -11.87
CA LEU A 442 24.93 -41.21 -12.54
C LEU A 442 25.01 -42.74 -12.69
N SER A 443 24.00 -43.44 -12.19
CA SER A 443 23.93 -44.90 -12.19
C SER A 443 22.62 -45.44 -12.78
N SER A 444 21.58 -44.60 -12.88
CA SER A 444 20.28 -44.94 -13.47
C SER A 444 19.69 -43.77 -14.27
N LEU A 445 19.04 -44.09 -15.39
CA LEU A 445 18.23 -43.19 -16.22
C LEU A 445 16.89 -43.85 -16.56
#